data_AF-A0A835PB17-F1
#
_entry.id   AF-A0A835PB17-F1
#
_cell.length_a   1.000
_cell.length_b   1.000
_cell.length_c   1.000
_cell.angle_alpha   90.00
_cell.angle_beta   90.00
_cell.angle_gamma   90.00
#
_symmetry.space_group_name_H-M   'P 1'
#
loop_
_entity.id
_entity.type
_entity.pdbx_description
1 polymer ?
#
loop_
_entity_poly.entity_id
_entity_poly.type
_entity_poly.pdbx_seq_one_letter_code
_entity_poly.pdbx_strand_id
1 'polypeptide(L)'
;MVSFGEYLEMFNDRDWGFGILSTLIRLEMGDRIRHGQYACSICQYPIIGSRFRETRQHFSLCNRCYSEGKVPSAFKQEEYRFKEYGSETEAMKDKCSCFTLNSMTTEGDP
;
A
#
# COMPACT_ATOMS: atom_id res chain seq x y z
N MET A 1 -18.11 -23.27 13.41
CA MET A 1 -17.93 -22.36 12.26
C MET A 1 -19.13 -21.43 12.30
N VAL A 2 -18.92 -20.11 12.36
CA VAL A 2 -20.02 -19.12 12.45
C VAL A 2 -20.56 -18.91 11.03
N SER A 3 -21.89 -18.92 10.86
CA SER A 3 -22.52 -18.61 9.57
C SER A 3 -22.42 -17.11 9.26
N PHE A 4 -22.62 -16.73 7.98
CA PHE A 4 -22.60 -15.32 7.61
C PHE A 4 -23.71 -14.51 8.31
N GLY A 5 -24.89 -15.09 8.51
CA GLY A 5 -25.99 -14.46 9.24
C GLY A 5 -25.64 -14.21 10.71
N GLU A 6 -25.13 -15.24 11.40
CA GLU A 6 -24.68 -15.11 12.80
C GLU A 6 -23.53 -14.11 12.92
N TYR A 7 -22.59 -14.08 11.96
CA TYR A 7 -21.53 -13.08 11.91
C TYR A 7 -22.12 -11.66 11.84
N LEU A 8 -23.09 -11.42 10.95
CA LEU A 8 -23.73 -10.10 10.84
C LEU A 8 -24.46 -9.71 12.11
N GLU A 9 -25.19 -10.63 12.75
CA GLU A 9 -25.88 -10.35 14.02
C GLU A 9 -24.89 -10.00 15.12
N MET A 10 -23.80 -10.75 15.25
CA MET A 10 -22.77 -10.49 16.28
C MET A 10 -22.19 -9.08 16.21
N PHE A 11 -21.99 -8.50 15.02
CA PHE A 11 -21.41 -7.15 14.87
C PHE A 11 -22.45 -6.02 14.77
N ASN A 12 -23.69 -6.33 14.41
CA ASN A 12 -24.77 -5.35 14.32
C ASN A 12 -25.58 -5.21 15.61
N ASP A 13 -25.54 -6.23 16.49
CA ASP A 13 -26.11 -6.14 17.83
C ASP A 13 -25.50 -4.93 18.58
N ARG A 14 -26.35 -4.08 19.14
CA ARG A 14 -25.91 -2.85 19.81
C ARG A 14 -25.39 -3.08 21.21
N ASP A 15 -25.85 -4.12 21.88
CA ASP A 15 -25.53 -4.41 23.27
C ASP A 15 -24.28 -5.31 23.38
N TRP A 16 -24.07 -6.18 22.39
CA TRP A 16 -22.95 -7.14 22.35
C TRP A 16 -21.89 -6.79 21.28
N GLY A 17 -22.32 -6.28 20.12
CA GLY A 17 -21.47 -5.98 18.97
C GLY A 17 -21.15 -4.50 18.76
N PHE A 18 -21.74 -3.62 19.59
CA PHE A 18 -21.66 -2.16 19.49
C PHE A 18 -22.13 -1.58 18.14
N GLY A 19 -22.80 -2.36 17.29
CA GLY A 19 -23.17 -1.94 15.93
C GLY A 19 -21.99 -1.56 15.02
N ILE A 20 -20.80 -2.11 15.28
CA ILE A 20 -19.53 -1.62 14.73
C ILE A 20 -19.30 -1.98 13.26
N LEU A 21 -20.09 -2.90 12.70
CA LEU A 21 -19.88 -3.42 11.34
C LEU A 21 -19.78 -2.30 10.28
N SER A 22 -20.68 -1.31 10.36
CA SER A 22 -20.68 -0.17 9.44
C SER A 22 -19.40 0.67 9.51
N THR A 23 -18.85 0.84 10.71
CA THR A 23 -17.58 1.53 10.93
C THR A 23 -16.42 0.74 10.36
N LEU A 24 -16.38 -0.58 10.58
CA LEU A 24 -15.34 -1.47 10.02
C LEU A 24 -15.32 -1.41 8.49
N ILE A 25 -16.49 -1.47 7.85
CA ILE A 25 -16.62 -1.35 6.39
C ILE A 25 -16.05 -0.01 5.90
N ARG A 26 -16.37 1.10 6.57
CA ARG A 26 -15.86 2.43 6.18
C ARG A 26 -14.34 2.54 6.33
N LEU A 27 -13.79 1.96 7.41
CA LEU A 27 -12.34 1.92 7.62
C LEU A 27 -11.65 1.09 6.53
N GLU A 28 -12.18 -0.09 6.22
CA GLU A 28 -11.65 -0.97 5.18
C GLU A 28 -11.72 -0.31 3.79
N MET A 29 -12.82 0.37 3.47
CA MET A 29 -12.94 1.14 2.23
C MET A 29 -11.88 2.26 2.15
N GLY A 30 -11.68 3.00 3.23
CA GLY A 30 -10.65 4.03 3.31
C GLY A 30 -9.25 3.45 3.10
N ASP A 31 -8.95 2.31 3.72
CA ASP A 31 -7.68 1.59 3.58
C ASP A 31 -7.40 1.13 2.15
N ARG A 32 -8.40 0.59 1.46
CA ARG A 32 -8.27 0.12 0.07
C ARG A 32 -7.96 1.24 -0.93
N ILE A 33 -8.30 2.49 -0.60
CA ILE A 33 -8.11 3.65 -1.49
C ILE A 33 -6.70 4.26 -1.34
N ARG A 34 -6.04 4.12 -0.17
CA ARG A 34 -4.80 4.87 0.14
C ARG A 34 -3.65 4.66 -0.85
N HIS A 35 -3.55 3.46 -1.43
CA HIS A 35 -2.49 3.07 -2.38
C HIS A 35 -3.04 2.64 -3.74
N GLY A 36 -4.19 3.15 -4.19
CA GLY A 36 -4.64 2.91 -5.57
C GLY A 36 -4.66 1.43 -6.00
N GLN A 37 -5.05 0.51 -5.11
CA GLN A 37 -5.10 -0.95 -5.33
C GLN A 37 -3.75 -1.69 -5.48
N TYR A 38 -2.61 -1.11 -5.09
CA TYR A 38 -1.34 -1.86 -5.08
C TYR A 38 -1.42 -3.07 -4.13
N ALA A 39 -1.00 -4.23 -4.63
CA ALA A 39 -0.89 -5.48 -3.88
C ALA A 39 0.56 -5.77 -3.49
N CYS A 40 0.73 -6.43 -2.35
CA CYS A 40 2.04 -6.89 -1.89
C CYS A 40 2.55 -8.02 -2.79
N SER A 41 3.76 -7.90 -3.31
CA SER A 41 4.36 -8.88 -4.23
C SER A 41 4.68 -10.23 -3.57
N ILE A 42 4.55 -10.35 -2.25
CA ILE A 42 4.77 -11.60 -1.50
C ILE A 42 3.45 -12.28 -1.17
N CYS A 43 2.60 -11.62 -0.38
CA CYS A 43 1.37 -12.22 0.12
C CYS A 43 0.16 -11.99 -0.79
N GLN A 44 0.30 -11.20 -1.85
CA GLN A 44 -0.76 -10.85 -2.82
C GLN A 44 -1.96 -10.08 -2.23
N TYR A 45 -1.94 -9.77 -0.94
CA TYR A 45 -2.96 -8.92 -0.33
C TYR A 45 -2.80 -7.45 -0.72
N PRO A 46 -3.90 -6.69 -0.84
CA PRO A 46 -3.85 -5.23 -0.97
C PRO A 46 -3.01 -4.61 0.15
N ILE A 47 -2.19 -3.62 -0.21
CA ILE A 47 -1.33 -2.94 0.76
C ILE A 47 -2.17 -1.93 1.54
N ILE A 48 -2.31 -2.18 2.84
CA ILE A 48 -2.95 -1.30 3.82
C ILE A 48 -1.86 -0.71 4.72
N GLY A 49 -1.94 0.58 5.04
CA GLY A 49 -0.92 1.29 5.83
C GLY A 49 0.30 1.65 4.99
N SER A 50 1.53 1.48 5.49
CA SER A 50 2.76 1.82 4.76
C SER A 50 3.02 0.90 3.57
N ARG A 51 3.43 1.48 2.44
CA ARG A 51 3.90 0.78 1.24
C ARG A 51 5.41 0.94 1.09
N PHE A 52 6.13 -0.18 1.07
CA PHE A 52 7.57 -0.22 0.83
C PHE A 52 7.83 -0.58 -0.63
N ARG A 53 8.16 0.40 -1.46
CA ARG A 53 8.47 0.18 -2.88
C ARG A 53 9.98 0.04 -3.07
N GLU A 54 10.39 -1.06 -3.67
CA GLU A 54 11.79 -1.27 -4.02
C GLU A 54 12.18 -0.34 -5.20
N THR A 55 13.38 0.22 -5.14
CA THR A 55 13.80 1.31 -6.03
C THR A 55 14.30 0.86 -7.40
N ARG A 56 14.73 -0.40 -7.57
CA ARG A 56 15.31 -0.92 -8.82
C ARG A 56 14.31 -1.72 -9.66
N GLN A 57 13.71 -2.74 -9.07
CA GLN A 57 12.74 -3.68 -9.63
C GLN A 57 11.29 -3.26 -9.36
N HIS A 58 11.08 -2.20 -8.57
CA HIS A 58 9.77 -1.54 -8.42
C HIS A 58 8.63 -2.38 -7.83
N PHE A 59 8.93 -3.56 -7.27
CA PHE A 59 7.96 -4.33 -6.51
C PHE A 59 7.61 -3.64 -5.19
N SER A 60 6.44 -3.94 -4.65
CA SER A 60 5.94 -3.31 -3.42
C SER A 60 5.63 -4.34 -2.36
N LEU A 61 6.00 -4.04 -1.12
CA LEU A 61 5.73 -4.88 0.04
C LEU A 61 4.81 -4.15 1.01
N CYS A 62 3.92 -4.90 1.67
CA CYS A 62 3.27 -4.42 2.88
C CYS A 62 4.25 -4.43 4.05
N ASN A 63 3.91 -3.69 5.11
CA ASN A 63 4.72 -3.61 6.34
C ASN A 63 5.16 -4.99 6.85
N ARG A 64 4.22 -5.94 6.96
CA ARG A 64 4.53 -7.28 7.48
C ARG A 64 5.60 -8.00 6.66
N CYS A 65 5.45 -8.05 5.33
CA CYS A 65 6.42 -8.76 4.48
C CYS A 65 7.78 -8.06 4.46
N TYR A 66 7.79 -6.72 4.51
CA TYR A 66 9.02 -5.94 4.62
C TYR A 66 9.76 -6.22 5.94
N SER A 67 9.07 -6.14 7.09
CA SER A 67 9.67 -6.42 8.40
C SER A 67 10.16 -7.86 8.57
N GLU A 68 9.51 -8.81 7.91
CA GLU A 68 9.94 -10.22 7.87
C GLU A 68 11.11 -10.46 6.89
N GLY A 69 11.59 -9.43 6.19
CA GLY A 69 12.70 -9.56 5.23
C GLY A 69 12.34 -10.36 3.98
N LYS A 70 11.05 -10.47 3.64
CA LYS A 70 10.59 -11.27 2.50
C LYS A 70 10.75 -10.49 1.20
N VAL A 71 11.34 -11.14 0.22
CA VAL A 71 11.58 -10.61 -1.12
C VAL A 71 11.17 -11.63 -2.18
N PRO A 72 10.62 -11.22 -3.33
CA PRO A 72 10.21 -12.19 -4.35
C PRO A 72 11.43 -12.93 -4.87
N SER A 73 11.35 -14.26 -4.97
CA SER A 73 12.46 -15.10 -5.42
C SER A 73 12.96 -14.73 -6.83
N ALA A 74 12.06 -14.27 -7.69
CA ALA A 74 12.38 -13.80 -9.04
C ALA A 74 13.31 -12.58 -9.08
N PHE A 75 13.41 -11.82 -7.98
CA PHE A 75 14.20 -10.59 -7.90
C PHE A 75 15.31 -10.67 -6.85
N LYS A 76 15.78 -11.88 -6.56
CA LYS A 76 16.76 -12.12 -5.50
C LYS A 76 18.07 -11.37 -5.75
N GLN A 77 18.43 -10.48 -4.83
CA GLN A 77 19.63 -9.65 -4.81
C GLN A 77 20.31 -9.73 -3.44
N GLU A 78 21.58 -9.33 -3.40
CA GLU A 78 22.37 -9.24 -2.16
C GLU A 78 21.92 -8.07 -1.27
N GLU A 79 21.60 -6.93 -1.90
CA GLU A 79 21.13 -5.73 -1.22
C GLU A 79 19.86 -5.19 -1.90
N TYR A 80 18.95 -4.66 -1.08
CA TYR A 80 17.72 -4.02 -1.54
C TYR A 80 17.62 -2.62 -0.96
N ARG A 81 17.08 -1.70 -1.76
CA ARG A 81 16.77 -0.35 -1.31
C ARG A 81 15.30 -0.06 -1.49
N PHE A 82 14.64 0.24 -0.39
CA PHE A 82 13.21 0.55 -0.35
C PHE A 82 12.97 2.01 -0.05
N LYS A 83 11.84 2.51 -0.56
CA LYS A 83 11.25 3.79 -0.17
C LYS A 83 9.86 3.55 0.38
N GLU A 84 9.59 4.14 1.54
CA GLU A 84 8.30 4.07 2.20
C GLU A 84 7.36 5.18 1.69
N TYR A 85 6.10 4.82 1.48
CA TYR A 85 5.02 5.75 1.17
C TYR A 85 3.84 5.48 2.09
N GLY A 86 3.32 6.53 2.73
CA GLY A 86 2.10 6.47 3.54
C GLY A 86 0.83 6.60 2.70
N SER A 87 0.93 7.17 1.49
CA SER A 87 -0.18 7.29 0.54
C SER A 87 0.28 7.34 -0.91
N GLU A 88 -0.65 7.13 -1.85
CA GLU A 88 -0.40 7.29 -3.28
C GLU A 88 -0.05 8.74 -3.65
N THR A 89 -0.63 9.72 -2.94
CA THR A 89 -0.33 11.15 -3.16
C THR A 89 1.15 11.46 -2.91
N GLU A 90 1.73 10.89 -1.84
CA GLU A 90 3.17 11.02 -1.56
C GLU A 90 4.01 10.38 -2.66
N ALA A 91 3.58 9.22 -3.16
CA ALA A 91 4.26 8.54 -4.25
C ALA A 91 4.20 9.29 -5.58
N MET A 92 3.08 9.94 -5.87
CA MET A 92 2.92 10.77 -7.07
C MET A 92 3.80 12.02 -7.02
N LYS A 93 3.93 12.67 -5.85
CA LYS A 93 4.84 13.82 -5.67
C LYS A 93 6.28 13.47 -6.07
N ASP A 94 6.73 12.27 -5.72
CA ASP A 94 8.09 11.80 -6.05
C ASP A 94 8.29 11.53 -7.54
N LYS A 95 7.25 11.08 -8.24
CA LYS A 95 7.28 10.95 -9.70
C LYS A 95 7.33 12.32 -10.37
N CYS A 96 6.51 13.27 -9.89
CA CYS A 96 6.38 14.61 -10.47
C CYS A 96 7.62 15.50 -10.31
N SER A 97 8.35 15.40 -9.19
CA SER A 97 9.59 16.17 -8.96
C SER A 97 10.70 15.85 -9.97
N CYS A 98 10.72 14.64 -10.54
CA CYS A 98 11.65 14.29 -11.62
C CYS A 98 11.32 14.99 -12.95
N PHE A 99 10.09 15.46 -13.18
CA PHE A 99 9.73 16.14 -14.42
C PHE A 99 10.13 17.62 -14.42
N THR A 100 10.16 18.28 -13.26
CA THR A 100 10.54 19.71 -13.16
C THR A 100 12.04 19.93 -13.33
N LEU A 101 12.87 18.89 -13.12
CA LEU A 101 14.33 19.02 -13.27
C LEU A 101 14.81 18.87 -14.73
N ASN A 102 13.99 18.30 -15.62
CA ASN A 102 14.37 18.05 -17.02
C ASN A 102 13.94 19.17 -17.99
N SER A 103 13.30 20.24 -17.52
CA SER A 103 12.82 21.35 -18.36
C SER A 103 13.72 22.59 -18.41
N MET A 104 14.96 22.52 -17.92
CA MET A 104 15.94 23.63 -17.99
C MET A 104 17.31 23.17 -18.47
N THR A 105 17.42 22.57 -19.66
CA THR A 105 18.71 22.48 -20.40
C THR A 105 18.48 22.39 -21.90
N THR A 106 17.93 23.43 -22.54
CA THR A 106 18.08 23.65 -23.99
C THR A 106 17.95 25.14 -24.33
N GLU A 107 19.01 25.91 -24.12
CA GLU A 107 19.40 27.11 -24.88
C GLU A 107 20.92 27.23 -24.56
N GLY A 108 21.91 27.04 -25.43
CA GLY A 108 21.99 27.29 -26.86
C GLY A 108 22.84 28.54 -27.08
N ASP A 109 24.17 28.46 -26.91
CA ASP A 109 25.13 29.56 -27.15
C ASP A 109 25.97 29.23 -28.40
N PRO A 110 26.07 30.14 -29.37
CA PRO A 110 27.25 30.29 -30.23
C PRO A 110 28.07 31.54 -29.93
#